data_AF-A0A7M3XUL0-F1
#
_entry.id   AF-A0A7M3XUL0-F1
#
_cell.length_a   1.000
_cell.length_b   1.000
_cell.length_c   1.000
_cell.angle_alpha   90.00
_cell.angle_beta   90.00
_cell.angle_gamma   90.00
#
_symmetry.space_group_name_H-M   'P 1'
#
loop_
_entity.id
_entity.type
_entity.pdbx_description
1 polymer ?
#
loop_
_entity_poly.entity_id
_entity_poly.type
_entity_poly.pdbx_seq_one_letter_code
_entity_poly.pdbx_strand_id
1 'polypeptide(L)'
;EGGDELQTWVAPFESITALMEFMPLDAKVPMGHTLRLSLTSTGMDYLPASTSTIVTVSEGEGSTLQLDTVDLNERLLFDPPKCLHERCAAAE
;
A
#
# COMPACT_ATOMS: atom_id res chain seq x y z
N GLU A 1 12.51 5.97 -6.26
CA GLU A 1 13.89 5.62 -5.88
C GLU A 1 14.16 6.15 -4.48
N GLY A 2 14.74 5.32 -3.62
CA GLY A 2 14.88 5.56 -2.17
C GLY A 2 13.97 4.65 -1.34
N GLY A 3 14.37 4.38 -0.08
CA GLY A 3 13.68 3.47 0.86
C GLY A 3 14.61 2.45 1.51
N ASP A 4 15.71 2.08 0.83
CA ASP A 4 16.69 1.10 1.33
C ASP A 4 17.86 1.74 2.10
N GLU A 5 17.98 3.07 2.03
CA GLU A 5 19.06 3.81 2.68
C GLU A 5 18.72 4.07 4.15
N LEU A 6 19.64 3.67 5.04
CA LEU A 6 19.53 3.97 6.46
C LEU A 6 19.65 5.48 6.70
N GLN A 7 18.55 6.10 7.11
CA GLN A 7 18.56 7.45 7.65
C GLN A 7 19.25 7.44 9.03
N THR A 8 20.34 8.20 9.18
CA THR A 8 20.99 8.39 10.47
C THR A 8 20.14 9.26 11.40
N TRP A 9 20.39 9.15 12.71
CA TRP A 9 19.65 9.89 13.74
C TRP A 9 19.54 11.37 13.40
N VAL A 10 18.30 11.86 13.33
CA VAL A 10 17.96 13.23 13.00
C VAL A 10 17.68 13.99 14.30
N ALA A 11 18.07 15.26 14.36
CA ALA A 11 17.85 16.08 15.55
C ALA A 11 16.34 16.19 15.87
N PRO A 12 15.95 16.36 17.15
CA PRO A 12 14.57 16.63 17.52
C PRO A 12 14.01 17.80 16.69
N PHE A 13 12.76 17.67 16.24
CA PHE A 13 12.00 18.67 15.46
C PHE A 13 12.37 18.82 13.97
N GLU A 14 13.30 18.03 13.45
CA GLU A 14 13.52 17.95 12.01
C GLU A 14 12.53 17.01 11.34
N SER A 15 12.19 17.32 10.09
CA SER A 15 11.30 16.50 9.27
C SER A 15 12.10 15.43 8.55
N ILE A 16 11.54 14.23 8.49
CA ILE A 16 12.09 13.11 7.71
C ILE A 16 11.12 12.75 6.60
N THR A 17 11.65 12.41 5.43
CA THR A 17 10.88 11.82 4.34
C THR A 17 10.98 10.30 4.45
N ALA A 18 9.90 9.66 4.90
CA ALA A 18 9.81 8.22 4.92
C ALA A 18 9.25 7.71 3.58
N LEU A 19 10.03 6.88 2.89
CA LEU A 19 9.58 6.14 1.71
C LEU A 19 9.23 4.72 2.15
N MET A 20 7.96 4.35 1.99
CA MET A 20 7.43 3.06 2.44
C MET A 20 6.81 2.32 1.26
N GLU A 21 7.11 1.03 1.15
CA GLU A 21 6.44 0.13 0.23
C GLU A 21 5.33 -0.63 0.96
N PHE A 22 4.17 -0.72 0.30
CA PHE A 22 3.05 -1.53 0.77
C PHE A 22 3.06 -2.88 0.06
N MET A 23 2.46 -3.88 0.70
CA MET A 23 2.23 -5.17 0.05
C MET A 23 1.34 -4.98 -1.19
N PRO A 24 1.55 -5.77 -2.26
CA PRO A 24 0.75 -5.68 -3.47
C PRO A 24 -0.75 -5.80 -3.17
N LEU A 25 -1.54 -4.97 -3.85
CA LEU A 25 -3.00 -4.93 -3.73
C LEU A 25 -3.61 -5.16 -5.11
N ASP A 26 -4.46 -6.19 -5.23
CA ASP A 26 -5.34 -6.38 -6.39
C ASP A 26 -6.79 -6.17 -5.92
N ALA A 27 -7.27 -4.93 -6.08
CA ALA A 27 -8.59 -4.54 -5.60
C ALA A 27 -9.29 -3.57 -6.57
N LYS A 28 -10.59 -3.79 -6.76
CA LYS A 28 -11.50 -2.86 -7.42
C LYS A 28 -12.25 -2.07 -6.36
N VAL A 29 -12.16 -0.74 -6.41
CA VAL A 29 -12.87 0.16 -5.50
C VAL A 29 -14.13 0.72 -6.19
N PRO A 30 -15.35 0.29 -5.82
CA PRO A 30 -16.57 0.78 -6.44
C PRO A 30 -16.85 2.25 -6.10
N MET A 31 -17.73 2.88 -6.88
CA MET A 31 -18.25 4.20 -6.56
C MET A 31 -18.90 4.21 -5.16
N GLY A 32 -18.67 5.27 -4.39
CA GLY A 32 -19.16 5.41 -3.02
C GLY A 32 -18.30 4.72 -1.95
N HIS A 33 -17.27 3.98 -2.36
CA HIS A 33 -16.26 3.42 -1.44
C HIS A 33 -15.06 4.35 -1.33
N THR A 34 -14.27 4.17 -0.27
CA THR A 34 -13.09 4.99 0.02
C THR A 34 -11.91 4.13 0.41
N LEU A 35 -10.71 4.60 0.09
CA LEU A 35 -9.48 4.09 0.69
C LEU A 35 -9.24 4.75 2.05
N ARG A 36 -8.81 3.97 3.03
CA ARG A 36 -8.40 4.47 4.35
C ARG A 36 -6.95 4.10 4.60
N LEU A 37 -6.09 5.10 4.68
CA LEU A 37 -4.72 4.95 5.13
C LEU A 37 -4.66 5.14 6.66
N SER A 38 -4.15 4.14 7.37
CA SER A 38 -3.90 4.22 8.81
C SER A 38 -2.40 4.19 9.05
N LEU A 39 -1.87 5.21 9.74
CA LEU A 39 -0.46 5.30 10.10
C LEU A 39 -0.30 5.09 11.60
N THR A 40 0.57 4.16 11.97
CA THR A 40 0.84 3.80 13.37
C THR A 40 2.34 3.64 13.59
N SER A 41 2.81 3.95 14.80
CA SER A 41 4.23 3.78 15.17
C SER A 41 4.62 2.32 15.43
N THR A 42 3.63 1.43 15.52
CA THR A 42 3.79 -0.02 15.66
C THR A 42 2.90 -0.73 14.65
N GLY A 43 3.37 -1.87 14.14
CA GLY A 43 2.61 -2.72 13.22
C GLY A 43 2.43 -4.12 13.79
N MET A 44 1.49 -4.88 13.22
CA MET A 44 1.19 -6.26 13.65
C MET A 44 2.36 -7.23 13.40
N ASP A 45 3.23 -6.94 12.42
CA ASP A 45 4.28 -7.85 11.95
C ASP A 45 5.67 -7.19 11.86
N TYR A 46 5.83 -6.02 12.48
CA TYR A 46 7.13 -5.35 12.59
C TYR A 46 7.61 -5.40 14.03
N LEU A 47 8.91 -5.63 14.22
CA LEU A 47 9.53 -5.44 15.52
C LEU A 47 9.37 -3.97 15.92
N PRO A 48 8.88 -3.68 17.13
CA PRO A 48 8.74 -2.31 17.58
C PRO A 48 10.11 -1.64 17.65
N ALA A 49 10.16 -0.35 17.33
CA ALA A 49 11.36 0.45 17.49
C ALA A 49 11.87 0.36 18.94
N SER A 50 13.19 0.31 19.12
CA SER A 50 13.83 0.24 20.45
C SER A 50 13.62 1.52 21.27
N THR A 51 13.17 2.60 20.62
CA THR A 51 12.80 3.88 21.23
C THR A 51 11.56 4.43 20.53
N SER A 52 10.73 5.19 21.24
CA SER A 52 9.54 5.84 20.68
C SER A 52 9.45 7.29 21.12
N THR A 53 8.85 8.13 20.28
CA THR A 53 8.57 9.54 20.56
C THR A 53 7.25 9.93 19.89
N ILE A 54 6.75 11.12 20.21
CA ILE A 54 5.60 11.71 19.52
C ILE A 54 6.03 12.06 18.10
N VAL A 55 5.29 11.60 17.10
CA VAL A 55 5.50 11.90 15.68
C VAL A 55 4.26 12.54 15.12
N THR A 56 4.45 13.58 14.32
CA THR A 56 3.39 14.25 13.55
C THR A 56 3.65 14.03 12.06
N VAL A 57 2.58 13.86 11.29
CA VAL A 57 2.65 13.76 9.82
C VAL A 57 2.46 15.15 9.23
N SER A 58 3.38 15.57 8.36
CA SER A 58 3.20 16.79 7.58
C SER A 58 2.24 16.49 6.43
N GLU A 59 1.09 17.16 6.42
CA GLU A 59 0.12 17.09 5.32
C GLU A 59 0.51 18.06 4.19
N GLY A 60 0.09 17.77 2.96
CA GLY A 60 0.31 18.63 1.78
C GLY A 60 1.00 17.91 0.63
N GLU A 61 1.47 18.67 -0.36
CA GLU A 61 2.03 18.14 -1.63
C GLU A 61 3.25 17.23 -1.45
N GLY A 62 3.99 17.38 -0.34
CA GLY A 62 5.15 16.55 -0.02
C GLY A 62 4.80 15.18 0.59
N SER A 63 3.53 14.90 0.90
CA SER A 63 3.09 13.63 1.48
C SER A 63 2.08 12.96 0.56
N THR A 64 2.53 11.95 -0.17
CA THR A 64 1.74 11.32 -1.24
C THR A 64 1.54 9.83 -0.99
N LEU A 65 0.33 9.33 -1.25
CA LEU A 65 0.07 7.90 -1.44
C LEU A 65 0.05 7.62 -2.94
N GLN A 66 1.09 6.95 -3.44
CA GLN A 66 1.15 6.51 -4.83
C GLN A 66 0.57 5.11 -4.97
N LEU A 67 -0.39 4.96 -5.89
CA LEU A 67 -1.04 3.68 -6.20
C LEU A 67 -0.88 3.39 -7.70
N ASP A 68 -0.59 2.14 -8.03
CA ASP A 68 -0.63 1.68 -9.42
C ASP A 68 -2.08 1.44 -9.82
N THR A 69 -2.62 2.29 -10.69
CA THR A 69 -3.99 2.18 -11.20
C THR A 69 -3.99 1.50 -12.55
N VAL A 70 -4.96 0.62 -12.77
CA VAL A 70 -5.08 -0.15 -14.02
C VAL A 70 -6.21 0.37 -14.89
N ASP A 71 -5.90 0.68 -16.15
CA ASP A 71 -6.92 0.78 -17.20
C ASP A 71 -7.23 -0.62 -17.74
N LEU A 72 -8.47 -1.06 -17.52
CA LEU A 72 -8.95 -2.37 -17.96
C LEU A 72 -9.12 -2.47 -19.48
N ASN A 73 -9.14 -1.35 -20.21
CA ASN A 73 -9.26 -1.34 -21.66
C ASN A 73 -7.90 -1.53 -22.37
N GLU A 74 -6.81 -1.19 -21.69
CA GLU A 74 -5.47 -1.16 -22.28
C GLU A 74 -4.59 -2.34 -21.81
N ARG A 75 -5.02 -3.09 -20.79
CA ARG A 75 -4.22 -4.17 -20.19
C ARG A 75 -4.73 -5.56 -20.53
N LEU A 76 -3.79 -6.47 -20.81
CA LEU A 76 -4.04 -7.91 -20.81
C LEU A 76 -4.21 -8.38 -19.36
N LEU A 77 -5.46 -8.66 -18.98
CA LEU A 77 -5.76 -9.36 -17.74
C LEU A 77 -5.47 -10.86 -17.91
N PHE A 78 -5.03 -11.50 -16.85
CA PHE A 78 -4.99 -12.95 -16.80
C PHE A 78 -6.43 -13.48 -16.73
N ASP A 79 -6.91 -14.13 -17.80
CA ASP A 79 -8.17 -14.86 -17.78
C ASP A 79 -7.90 -16.23 -17.14
N PRO A 80 -8.40 -16.50 -15.92
CA PRO A 80 -8.14 -17.77 -15.26
C PRO A 80 -8.71 -18.92 -16.10
N PRO A 81 -8.05 -20.09 -16.11
CA PRO A 81 -8.53 -21.23 -16.88
C PRO A 81 -9.94 -21.62 -16.43
N LYS A 82 -10.89 -21.56 -17.35
CA LYS A 82 -12.26 -22.00 -17.09
C LYS A 82 -12.30 -23.52 -17.07
N CYS A 83 -12.94 -24.09 -16.05
CA CYS A 83 -13.16 -25.53 -15.99
C CYS A 83 -14.21 -25.92 -17.03
N LEU A 84 -13.80 -26.59 -18.11
CA LEU A 84 -14.68 -27.03 -19.19
C LEU A 84 -15.38 -28.38 -18.93
N HIS A 85 -15.15 -28.99 -17.76
CA HIS A 85 -15.76 -30.26 -17.40
C HIS A 85 -17.26 -30.06 -17.09
N GLU A 86 -18.10 -31.02 -17.48
CA GLU A 86 -19.57 -30.96 -17.35
C GLU A 86 -20.03 -30.62 -15.92
N ARG A 87 -19.28 -31.08 -14.91
CA ARG A 87 -19.54 -30.80 -13.50
C ARG A 87 -19.32 -29.34 -13.07
N CYS A 88 -18.41 -28.63 -13.72
CA CYS A 88 -18.14 -27.22 -13.44
C CYS A 88 -19.13 -26.33 -14.21
N ALA A 89 -19.44 -26.68 -15.46
CA ALA A 89 -20.36 -25.93 -16.31
C ALA A 89 -21.81 -25.91 -15.79
N ALA A 90 -22.18 -26.87 -14.93
CA ALA A 90 -23.50 -26.93 -14.31
C ALA A 90 -23.66 -26.06 -13.04
N ALA A 91 -22.59 -25.40 -12.58
CA ALA A 91 -22.54 -24.66 -11.31
C ALA A 91 -22.46 -23.12 -11.47
N GLU A 92 -22.42 -22.61 -12.70
CA GLU A 92 -22.56 -21.18 -13.04
C GLU A 92 -24.03 -20.78 -13.24
#